data_AF-A0A7Y5T6I8-F1
#
_entry.id   AF-A0A7Y5T6I8-F1
#
_cell.length_a   1.000
_cell.length_b   1.000
_cell.length_c   1.000
_cell.angle_alpha   90.00
_cell.angle_beta   90.00
_cell.angle_gamma   90.00
#
_symmetry.space_group_name_H-M   'P 1'
#
loop_
_entity.id
_entity.type
_entity.pdbx_description
1 polymer ?
#
loop_
_entity_poly.entity_id
_entity_poly.type
_entity_poly.pdbx_seq_one_letter_code
_entity_poly.pdbx_strand_id
1 'polypeptide(L)'
;MRTGIQVNAAPGSAADLAALEAQLRELLMDSGLFEEVAVEHTDDVDQLVIALCQFRPFYTERDVAERLERIWSDQVRYPFWEAHSVSVADDFVEFEAASRASQHGHYVTVHLVAQRARIPEQRLPS
;
A
#
# COMPACT_ATOMS: atom_id res chain seq x y z
N MET A 1 -9.92 1.69 -15.79
CA MET A 1 -10.35 0.34 -16.25
C MET A 1 -10.43 -0.62 -15.05
N ARG A 2 -11.33 -0.37 -14.08
CA ARG A 2 -11.34 -1.07 -12.77
C ARG A 2 -12.53 -2.04 -12.61
N THR A 3 -13.56 -1.90 -13.43
CA THR A 3 -14.87 -2.57 -13.28
C THR A 3 -14.92 -4.04 -13.74
N GLY A 4 -14.00 -4.51 -14.59
CA GLY A 4 -14.09 -5.84 -15.21
C GLY A 4 -13.70 -7.02 -14.29
N ILE A 5 -12.99 -6.75 -13.19
CA ILE A 5 -12.36 -7.77 -12.34
C ILE A 5 -13.24 -8.13 -11.14
N GLN A 6 -13.89 -7.15 -10.52
CA GLN A 6 -14.86 -7.34 -9.43
C GLN A 6 -16.05 -8.23 -9.84
N VAL A 7 -16.33 -8.32 -11.15
CA VAL A 7 -17.43 -9.13 -11.68
C VAL A 7 -17.07 -10.62 -11.79
N ASN A 8 -15.78 -10.99 -11.79
CA ASN A 8 -15.31 -12.36 -12.11
C ASN A 8 -14.51 -13.04 -10.99
N ALA A 9 -14.33 -12.39 -9.84
CA ALA A 9 -13.53 -12.90 -8.74
C ALA A 9 -14.09 -12.44 -7.39
N ALA A 10 -13.99 -13.27 -6.36
CA ALA A 10 -14.34 -12.88 -5.00
C ALA A 10 -13.17 -12.11 -4.35
N PRO A 11 -13.42 -11.15 -3.46
CA PRO A 11 -12.37 -10.53 -2.64
C PRO A 11 -11.71 -11.58 -1.74
N GLY A 12 -10.48 -11.30 -1.27
CA GLY A 12 -9.75 -12.14 -0.33
C GLY A 12 -10.57 -12.45 0.94
N SER A 13 -10.37 -13.64 1.51
CA SER A 13 -10.99 -13.94 2.81
C SER A 13 -10.34 -13.11 3.92
N ALA A 14 -11.02 -12.93 5.06
CA ALA A 14 -10.47 -12.19 6.19
C ALA A 14 -9.11 -12.75 6.68
N ALA A 15 -8.91 -14.08 6.58
CA ALA A 15 -7.64 -14.71 6.91
C ALA A 15 -6.53 -14.36 5.91
N ASP A 16 -6.85 -14.29 4.61
CA ASP A 16 -5.91 -13.89 3.58
C ASP A 16 -5.55 -12.40 3.70
N LEU A 17 -6.54 -11.55 4.01
CA LEU A 17 -6.33 -10.12 4.22
C LEU A 17 -5.45 -9.85 5.45
N ALA A 18 -5.66 -10.57 6.56
CA ALA A 18 -4.82 -10.45 7.74
C ALA A 18 -3.38 -10.92 7.49
N ALA A 19 -3.19 -11.98 6.69
CA ALA A 19 -1.86 -12.44 6.29
C ALA A 19 -1.16 -11.41 5.40
N LEU A 20 -1.88 -10.80 4.46
CA LEU A 20 -1.37 -9.74 3.59
C LEU A 20 -1.05 -8.46 4.39
N GLU A 21 -1.89 -8.08 5.35
CA GLU A 21 -1.65 -6.95 6.27
C GLU A 21 -0.33 -7.13 7.02
N ALA A 22 -0.12 -8.30 7.63
CA ALA A 22 1.09 -8.62 8.36
C ALA A 22 2.34 -8.60 7.46
N GLN A 23 2.24 -9.22 6.27
CA GLN A 23 3.32 -9.24 5.29
C GLN A 23 3.66 -7.84 4.78
N LEU A 24 2.65 -7.05 4.41
CA LEU A 24 2.84 -5.68 3.91
C LEU A 24 3.48 -4.81 4.99
N ARG A 25 3.01 -4.92 6.24
CA ARG A 25 3.60 -4.22 7.37
C ARG A 25 5.08 -4.56 7.55
N GLU A 26 5.42 -5.85 7.50
CA GLU A 26 6.82 -6.32 7.63
C GLU A 26 7.69 -5.76 6.49
N LEU A 27 7.23 -5.86 5.24
CA LEU A 27 7.95 -5.35 4.06
C LEU A 27 8.21 -3.84 4.12
N LEU A 28 7.20 -3.07 4.53
CA LEU A 28 7.32 -1.62 4.64
C LEU A 28 8.28 -1.24 5.77
N MET A 29 8.23 -1.93 6.91
CA MET A 29 9.16 -1.70 8.01
C MET A 29 10.60 -2.08 7.64
N ASP A 30 10.81 -3.23 6.99
CA ASP A 30 12.14 -3.71 6.59
C ASP A 30 12.76 -2.86 5.46
N SER A 31 11.93 -2.14 4.68
CA SER A 31 12.41 -1.22 3.65
C SER A 31 13.31 -0.09 4.18
N GLY A 32 13.18 0.26 5.47
CA GLY A 32 13.89 1.37 6.12
C GLY A 32 13.46 2.76 5.64
N LEU A 33 12.44 2.86 4.78
CA LEU A 33 11.90 4.13 4.26
C LEU A 33 11.07 4.88 5.29
N PHE A 34 10.33 4.14 6.10
CA PHE A 34 9.29 4.66 6.97
C PHE A 34 9.73 4.70 8.43
N GLU A 35 9.26 5.70 9.16
CA GLU A 35 9.38 5.83 10.61
C GLU A 35 8.16 5.22 11.30
N GLU A 36 6.99 5.41 10.70
CA GLU A 36 5.73 4.85 11.16
C GLU A 36 5.03 4.13 10.01
N VAL A 37 4.47 2.96 10.32
CA VAL A 37 3.68 2.14 9.40
C VAL A 37 2.46 1.62 10.17
N ALA A 38 1.28 1.99 9.70
CA ALA A 38 0.00 1.42 10.10
C ALA A 38 -0.63 0.73 8.89
N VAL A 39 -1.03 -0.52 9.05
CA VAL A 39 -1.71 -1.28 7.99
C VAL A 39 -2.95 -1.88 8.62
N GLU A 40 -4.08 -1.74 7.92
CA GLU A 40 -5.37 -2.27 8.33
C GLU A 40 -6.08 -2.84 7.09
N HIS A 41 -6.95 -3.82 7.28
CA HIS A 41 -7.85 -4.28 6.23
C HIS A 41 -9.26 -3.73 6.42
N THR A 42 -10.00 -3.59 5.32
CA THR A 42 -11.36 -3.05 5.32
C THR A 42 -12.31 -3.96 4.53
N ASP A 43 -13.62 -3.73 4.69
CA ASP A 43 -14.66 -4.36 3.89
C ASP A 43 -14.92 -3.62 2.55
N ASP A 44 -14.17 -2.55 2.26
CA ASP A 44 -14.23 -1.84 0.98
C ASP A 44 -13.49 -2.65 -0.09
N VAL A 45 -14.22 -3.13 -1.09
CA VAL A 45 -13.68 -3.93 -2.20
C VAL A 45 -12.65 -3.17 -3.04
N ASP A 46 -12.70 -1.84 -3.05
CA ASP A 46 -11.73 -1.00 -3.74
C ASP A 46 -10.48 -0.76 -2.88
N GLN A 47 -10.56 -0.98 -1.56
CA GLN A 47 -9.51 -0.66 -0.58
C GLN A 47 -9.42 -1.74 0.51
N LEU A 48 -9.29 -3.00 0.09
CA LEU A 48 -9.32 -4.14 1.01
C LEU A 48 -8.21 -4.09 2.05
N VAL A 49 -7.06 -3.51 1.69
CA VAL A 49 -5.96 -3.20 2.62
C VAL A 49 -5.57 -1.74 2.45
N ILE A 50 -5.50 -1.01 3.56
CA ILE A 50 -5.05 0.37 3.62
C ILE A 50 -3.76 0.43 4.45
N ALA A 51 -2.73 1.07 3.90
CA ALA A 51 -1.47 1.33 4.60
C ALA A 51 -1.24 2.83 4.72
N LEU A 52 -1.11 3.34 5.95
CA LEU A 52 -0.71 4.71 6.24
C LEU A 52 0.73 4.70 6.76
N CYS A 53 1.60 5.41 6.06
CA CYS A 53 3.03 5.43 6.37
C CYS A 53 3.54 6.86 6.52
N GLN A 54 4.53 7.04 7.38
CA GLN A 54 5.31 8.28 7.44
C GLN A 54 6.73 8.01 6.99
N PHE A 55 7.15 8.62 5.89
CA PHE A 55 8.50 8.44 5.36
C PHE A 55 9.48 9.41 5.99
N ARG A 56 10.72 8.95 6.17
CA ARG A 56 11.81 9.73 6.79
C ARG A 56 12.06 11.02 6.02
N PRO A 57 12.38 12.13 6.70
CA PRO A 57 12.55 13.45 6.06
C PRO A 57 13.74 13.53 5.08
N PHE A 58 14.65 12.54 5.11
CA PHE A 58 15.79 12.46 4.20
C PHE A 58 15.43 11.96 2.80
N TYR A 59 14.24 11.36 2.62
CA TYR A 59 13.77 10.88 1.33
C TYR A 59 12.90 11.93 0.66
N THR A 60 13.04 12.06 -0.65
CA THR A 60 12.07 12.79 -1.47
C THR A 60 10.86 11.90 -1.76
N GLU A 61 9.74 12.53 -2.07
CA GLU A 61 8.50 11.87 -2.48
C GLU A 61 8.76 10.96 -3.70
N ARG A 62 9.63 11.41 -4.61
CA ARG A 62 10.06 10.62 -5.76
C ARG A 62 10.86 9.38 -5.35
N ASP A 63 11.80 9.51 -4.42
CA ASP A 63 12.57 8.35 -3.92
C ASP A 63 11.64 7.32 -3.30
N VAL A 64 10.64 7.77 -2.52
CA VAL A 64 9.64 6.91 -1.89
C VAL A 64 8.79 6.21 -2.94
N ALA A 65 8.29 6.95 -3.95
CA ALA A 65 7.55 6.39 -5.06
C ALA A 65 8.33 5.31 -5.80
N GLU A 66 9.57 5.60 -6.23
CA GLU A 66 10.43 4.64 -6.95
C GLU A 66 10.73 3.39 -6.09
N ARG A 67 10.87 3.56 -4.77
CA ARG A 67 11.10 2.43 -3.86
C ARG A 67 9.85 1.58 -3.67
N LEU A 68 8.67 2.20 -3.58
CA LEU A 68 7.39 1.51 -3.46
C LEU A 68 7.08 0.69 -4.71
N GLU A 69 7.28 1.27 -5.90
CA GLU A 69 7.16 0.53 -7.17
C GLU A 69 8.07 -0.69 -7.20
N ARG A 70 9.31 -0.55 -6.72
CA ARG A 70 10.27 -1.66 -6.65
C ARG A 70 9.84 -2.74 -5.64
N ILE A 71 9.42 -2.37 -4.44
CA ILE A 71 8.92 -3.33 -3.43
C ILE A 71 7.75 -4.12 -4.02
N TRP A 72 6.84 -3.43 -4.71
CA TRP A 72 5.69 -4.07 -5.33
C TRP A 72 6.09 -5.02 -6.47
N SER A 73 6.95 -4.57 -7.39
CA SER A 73 7.41 -5.39 -8.52
C SER A 73 8.22 -6.61 -8.08
N ASP A 74 9.02 -6.50 -7.03
CA ASP A 74 9.94 -7.56 -6.60
C ASP A 74 9.26 -8.58 -5.69
N GLN A 75 8.30 -8.16 -4.86
CA GLN A 75 7.79 -9.00 -3.76
C GLN A 75 6.29 -9.30 -3.83
N VAL A 76 5.49 -8.51 -4.56
CA VAL A 76 4.02 -8.64 -4.59
C VAL A 76 3.48 -8.97 -6.00
N ARG A 77 4.39 -9.30 -6.93
CA ARG A 77 4.04 -9.78 -8.26
C ARG A 77 3.39 -11.15 -8.18
N TYR A 78 2.06 -11.19 -8.18
CA TYR A 78 1.35 -12.42 -8.46
C TYR A 78 1.37 -12.68 -9.98
N PRO A 79 1.71 -13.92 -10.43
CA PRO A 79 2.06 -14.20 -11.82
C PRO A 79 0.89 -14.10 -12.82
N PHE A 80 -0.34 -13.95 -12.35
CA PHE A 80 -1.52 -13.97 -13.23
C PHE A 80 -1.94 -12.57 -13.71
N TRP A 81 -2.04 -11.60 -12.82
CA TRP A 81 -2.41 -10.22 -13.17
C TRP A 81 -2.06 -9.24 -12.05
N GLU A 82 -1.48 -8.10 -12.41
CA GLU A 82 -1.28 -6.96 -11.52
C GLU A 82 -1.61 -5.65 -12.25
N ALA A 83 -2.05 -4.65 -11.49
CA ALA A 83 -2.05 -3.26 -11.90
C ALA A 83 -1.70 -2.39 -10.68
N HIS A 84 -0.88 -1.37 -10.87
CA HIS A 84 -0.60 -0.37 -9.86
C HIS A 84 -0.57 1.02 -10.48
N SER A 85 -0.79 2.04 -9.66
CA SER A 85 -0.58 3.44 -10.00
C SER A 85 0.05 4.15 -8.82
N VAL A 86 1.01 5.03 -9.13
CA VAL A 86 1.65 5.90 -8.14
C VAL A 86 1.34 7.34 -8.48
N SER A 87 0.90 8.08 -7.48
CA SER A 87 0.68 9.52 -7.54
C SER A 87 1.62 10.21 -6.57
N VAL A 88 2.31 11.24 -7.05
CA VAL A 88 3.25 12.03 -6.25
C VAL A 88 2.73 13.46 -6.17
N ALA A 89 2.55 13.95 -4.96
CA ALA A 89 2.18 15.32 -4.64
C ALA A 89 3.12 15.89 -3.57
N ASP A 90 3.02 17.19 -3.27
CA ASP A 90 3.85 17.81 -2.25
C ASP A 90 3.62 17.16 -0.88
N ASP A 91 4.70 16.70 -0.23
CA ASP A 91 4.70 15.96 1.05
C ASP A 91 3.95 14.62 1.05
N PHE A 92 3.51 14.11 -0.11
CA PHE A 92 2.59 12.98 -0.19
C PHE A 92 2.87 12.05 -1.38
N VAL A 93 2.82 10.75 -1.13
CA VAL A 93 2.86 9.70 -2.16
C VAL A 93 1.67 8.78 -1.96
N GLU A 94 0.87 8.62 -3.01
CA GLU A 94 -0.20 7.64 -3.09
C GLU A 94 0.26 6.46 -3.93
N PHE A 95 -0.05 5.26 -3.46
CA PHE A 95 0.17 4.04 -4.19
C PHE A 95 -1.10 3.19 -4.13
N GLU A 96 -1.76 3.02 -5.27
CA GLU A 96 -2.89 2.10 -5.41
C GLU A 96 -2.42 0.88 -6.19
N ALA A 97 -2.75 -0.31 -5.72
CA ALA A 97 -2.51 -1.53 -6.47
C ALA A 97 -3.61 -2.56 -6.32
N ALA A 98 -3.74 -3.38 -7.34
CA ALA A 98 -4.62 -4.53 -7.36
C ALA A 98 -3.86 -5.73 -7.91
N SER A 99 -4.00 -6.87 -7.27
CA SER A 99 -3.31 -8.08 -7.67
C SER A 99 -4.19 -9.30 -7.52
N ARG A 100 -3.91 -10.32 -8.32
CA ARG A 100 -4.66 -11.58 -8.32
C ARG A 100 -3.74 -12.77 -8.48
N ALA A 101 -3.83 -13.71 -7.53
CA ALA A 101 -2.96 -14.88 -7.46
C ALA A 101 -3.15 -15.88 -8.61
N SER A 102 -4.37 -16.02 -9.15
CA SER A 102 -4.67 -16.93 -10.26
C SER A 102 -6.01 -16.60 -10.94
N GLN A 103 -6.32 -17.25 -12.06
CA GLN A 103 -7.60 -17.10 -12.79
C GLN A 103 -8.86 -17.39 -11.97
N HIS A 104 -8.73 -18.19 -10.92
CA HIS A 104 -9.83 -18.53 -9.99
C HIS A 104 -9.55 -18.03 -8.57
N GLY A 105 -8.39 -17.39 -8.34
CA GLY A 105 -7.98 -16.88 -7.04
C GLY A 105 -8.72 -15.61 -6.68
N HIS A 106 -8.71 -15.30 -5.38
CA HIS A 106 -9.19 -14.05 -4.85
C HIS A 106 -8.34 -12.88 -5.37
N TYR A 107 -8.98 -11.73 -5.55
CA TYR A 107 -8.26 -10.48 -5.79
C TYR A 107 -8.05 -9.74 -4.47
N VAL A 108 -6.97 -8.95 -4.44
CA VAL A 108 -6.67 -8.03 -3.34
C VAL A 108 -6.42 -6.65 -3.91
N THR A 109 -6.87 -5.63 -3.17
CA THR A 109 -6.64 -4.22 -3.46
C THR A 109 -5.88 -3.62 -2.28
N VAL A 110 -4.87 -2.83 -2.59
CA VAL A 110 -4.02 -2.14 -1.62
C VAL A 110 -4.04 -0.66 -1.94
N HIS A 111 -4.33 0.15 -0.92
CA HIS A 111 -4.19 1.60 -0.98
C HIS A 111 -3.18 2.02 0.08
N LEU A 112 -2.02 2.48 -0.37
CA LEU A 112 -0.96 2.97 0.49
C LEU A 112 -0.83 4.48 0.33
N VAL A 113 -0.78 5.15 1.46
CA VAL A 113 -0.56 6.59 1.59
C VAL A 113 0.70 6.80 2.40
N ALA A 114 1.70 7.45 1.82
CA ALA A 114 2.94 7.81 2.47
C ALA A 114 3.05 9.34 2.58
N GLN A 115 3.16 9.83 3.82
CA GLN A 115 3.30 11.26 4.11
C GLN A 115 4.69 11.56 4.65
N ARG A 116 5.21 12.75 4.36
CA ARG A 116 6.49 13.16 4.95
C ARG A 116 6.30 13.27 6.46
N ALA A 117 7.17 12.63 7.24
CA ALA A 117 7.18 12.80 8.69
C ALA A 117 7.34 14.30 9.01
N ARG A 118 6.28 14.90 9.57
CA ARG A 118 6.36 16.26 10.12
C ARG A 118 6.75 16.11 11.58
N ILE A 119 7.83 16.80 11.99
CA ILE A 119 8.08 17.01 13.42
C ILE A 119 6.82 17.69 13.94
N PRO A 120 6.08 17.11 14.91
CA PRO A 120 4.91 17.79 15.44
C PRO A 120 5.41 19.11 16.01
N GLU A 121 4.92 20.23 15.46
CA GLU A 121 5.09 21.53 16.08
C GLU A 121 4.57 21.36 17.51
N GLN A 122 5.49 21.42 18.48
CA GLN A 122 5.13 21.35 19.88
C GLN A 122 4.03 22.39 20.09
N ARG A 123 2.83 21.92 20.43
CA ARG A 123 1.69 22.77 20.80
C ARG A 123 2.19 23.72 21.89
N LEU A 124 2.50 24.96 21.51
CA LEU A 124 2.88 26.01 22.44
C LEU A 124 1.70 26.14 23.41
N PRO A 125 1.91 25.98 24.73
CA PRO A 125 0.84 26.19 25.70
C PRO A 125 0.36 27.64 25.55
N SER A 126 -0.95 27.78 25.33
CA SER A 126 -1.66 29.07 25.37
C SER A 126 -1.60 29.68 26.76
#